data_AF-A0A9Q1G590-F1
#
_entry.id   AF-A0A9Q1G590-F1
#
_cell.length_a   1.000
_cell.length_b   1.000
_cell.length_c   1.000
_cell.angle_alpha   90.00
_cell.angle_beta   90.00
_cell.angle_gamma   90.00
#
_symmetry.space_group_name_H-M   'P 1'
#
loop_
_entity.id
_entity.type
_entity.pdbx_description
1 polymer ?
#
loop_
_entity_poly.entity_id
_entity_poly.type
_entity_poly.pdbx_seq_one_letter_code
_entity_poly.pdbx_strand_id
1 'polypeptide(L)'
;MIERVLKQEQAIARVLVSDRKHQHLIPTWQDKEVLNSVQAALKPVADFTDLLSFESYVTFSSVKPVLQLLTGDLLGPNPSDTDLTQRIKRKICNVLEDKYSAQALKELLAKSSILDPRYRGNGEDDLEEIKEELFLEMVATGESGAQVSAASATATGASDEDESSATGECTPPSVKKRNIGDLLKWKGQQTQGPAPIPIRVRADTELTRYLQEEQLDSSDDPLAWWRDNCGRFPRMEKVVRHYMCI
;
A
#
# COMPACT_ATOMS: atom_id res chain seq x y z
N MET A 1 -32.11 -6.29 4.51
CA MET A 1 -33.39 -7.04 4.60
C MET A 1 -33.97 -7.04 6.01
N ILE A 2 -33.22 -7.49 7.04
CA ILE A 2 -33.68 -7.55 8.44
C ILE A 2 -34.19 -6.20 8.97
N GLU A 3 -33.46 -5.12 8.71
CA GLU A 3 -33.88 -3.77 9.08
C GLU A 3 -35.23 -3.38 8.46
N ARG A 4 -35.53 -3.81 7.23
CA ARG A 4 -36.82 -3.55 6.58
C ARG A 4 -37.95 -4.33 7.26
N VAL A 5 -37.69 -5.58 7.66
CA VAL A 5 -38.65 -6.42 8.39
C VAL A 5 -38.99 -5.78 9.74
N LEU A 6 -37.98 -5.30 10.48
CA LEU A 6 -38.18 -4.62 11.76
C LEU A 6 -38.92 -3.27 11.58
N LYS A 7 -38.58 -2.47 10.55
CA LYS A 7 -39.28 -1.20 10.24
C LYS A 7 -40.74 -1.41 9.83
N GLN A 8 -41.05 -2.50 9.13
CA GLN A 8 -42.38 -2.79 8.57
C GLN A 8 -43.20 -3.75 9.44
N GLU A 9 -42.78 -4.02 10.67
CA GLU A 9 -43.40 -5.00 11.56
C GLU A 9 -44.92 -4.85 11.67
N GLN A 10 -45.40 -3.64 11.92
CA GLN A 10 -46.83 -3.37 12.07
C GLN A 10 -47.61 -3.62 10.77
N ALA A 11 -47.01 -3.32 9.62
CA ALA A 11 -47.62 -3.58 8.32
C ALA A 11 -47.69 -5.08 8.04
N ILE A 12 -46.62 -5.82 8.34
CA ILE A 12 -46.55 -7.27 8.20
C ILE A 12 -47.59 -7.94 9.11
N ALA A 13 -47.67 -7.53 10.38
CA ALA A 13 -48.64 -8.07 11.33
C ALA A 13 -50.09 -7.85 10.86
N ARG A 14 -50.44 -6.67 10.35
CA ARG A 14 -51.80 -6.38 9.84
C ARG A 14 -52.19 -7.26 8.65
N VAL A 15 -51.27 -7.48 7.72
CA VAL A 15 -51.49 -8.35 6.56
C VAL A 15 -51.66 -9.81 7.00
N LEU A 16 -50.79 -10.29 7.90
CA LEU A 16 -50.83 -11.67 8.38
C LEU A 16 -52.04 -11.98 9.28
N VAL A 17 -52.53 -11.00 10.06
CA VAL A 17 -53.78 -11.16 10.82
C VAL A 17 -54.97 -11.37 9.90
N SER A 18 -54.98 -10.69 8.75
CA SER A 18 -56.05 -10.79 7.75
C SER A 18 -56.05 -12.14 7.01
N ASP A 19 -54.92 -12.86 7.01
CA ASP A 19 -54.78 -14.17 6.39
C ASP A 19 -54.74 -15.31 7.43
N ARG A 20 -55.89 -15.96 7.64
CA ARG A 20 -56.06 -17.07 8.59
C ARG A 20 -55.04 -18.21 8.42
N LYS A 21 -54.48 -18.44 7.23
CA LYS A 21 -53.52 -19.53 7.00
C LYS A 21 -52.13 -19.21 7.54
N HIS A 22 -51.76 -17.93 7.60
CA HIS A 22 -50.41 -17.47 7.89
C HIS A 22 -50.29 -16.69 9.21
N GLN A 23 -51.34 -16.67 10.03
CA GLN A 23 -51.32 -16.02 11.35
C GLN A 23 -50.20 -16.52 12.28
N HIS A 24 -49.77 -17.78 12.12
CA HIS A 24 -48.67 -18.36 12.89
C HIS A 24 -47.29 -17.79 12.54
N LEU A 25 -47.17 -17.03 11.45
CA LEU A 25 -45.92 -16.37 11.01
C LEU A 25 -45.74 -14.96 11.58
N ILE A 26 -46.68 -14.48 12.42
CA ILE A 26 -46.55 -13.18 13.06
C ILE A 26 -45.33 -13.22 14.00
N PRO A 27 -44.32 -12.34 13.81
CA PRO A 27 -43.11 -12.38 14.61
C PRO A 27 -43.43 -12.19 16.10
N THR A 28 -43.01 -13.16 16.91
CA THR A 28 -43.11 -13.08 18.36
C THR A 28 -42.08 -12.11 18.93
N TRP A 29 -42.18 -11.77 20.22
CA TRP A 29 -41.18 -10.93 20.87
C TRP A 29 -39.78 -11.57 20.86
N GLN A 30 -39.70 -12.91 20.98
CA GLN A 30 -38.44 -13.66 20.88
C GLN A 30 -37.84 -13.58 19.48
N ASP A 31 -38.67 -13.73 18.43
CA ASP A 31 -38.20 -13.57 17.05
C ASP A 31 -37.61 -12.17 16.82
N LYS A 32 -38.22 -11.14 17.40
CA LYS A 32 -37.74 -9.75 17.31
C LYS A 32 -36.41 -9.57 18.04
N GLU A 33 -36.24 -10.16 19.21
CA GLU A 33 -34.98 -10.11 19.96
C GLU A 33 -33.83 -10.75 19.17
N VAL A 34 -34.09 -11.89 18.52
CA VAL A 34 -33.15 -12.54 17.61
C VAL A 34 -32.83 -11.63 16.42
N LEU A 35 -33.84 -11.07 15.74
CA LEU A 35 -33.63 -10.18 14.59
C LEU A 35 -32.84 -8.92 14.95
N ASN A 36 -33.11 -8.33 16.12
CA ASN A 36 -32.35 -7.18 16.63
C ASN A 36 -30.90 -7.55 16.92
N SER A 37 -30.64 -8.71 17.52
CA SER A 37 -29.29 -9.21 17.79
C SER A 37 -28.49 -9.45 16.50
N VAL A 38 -29.14 -10.03 15.48
CA VAL A 38 -28.53 -10.24 14.15
C VAL A 38 -28.29 -8.90 13.45
N GLN A 39 -29.23 -7.95 13.53
CA GLN A 39 -29.05 -6.62 12.98
C GLN A 39 -27.87 -5.90 13.64
N ALA A 40 -27.75 -5.95 14.96
CA ALA A 40 -26.65 -5.33 15.69
C ALA A 40 -25.28 -5.88 15.27
N ALA A 41 -25.19 -7.19 14.98
CA ALA A 41 -23.96 -7.81 14.50
C ALA A 41 -23.63 -7.46 13.04
N LEU A 42 -24.64 -7.42 12.17
CA LEU A 42 -24.44 -7.27 10.72
C LEU A 42 -24.46 -5.82 10.23
N LYS A 43 -25.05 -4.89 10.97
CA LYS A 43 -25.14 -3.48 10.58
C LYS A 43 -23.77 -2.83 10.38
N PRO A 44 -22.79 -2.98 11.31
CA PRO A 44 -21.45 -2.40 11.12
C PRO A 44 -20.77 -2.93 9.86
N VAL A 45 -20.92 -4.23 9.57
CA VAL A 45 -20.35 -4.86 8.37
C VAL A 45 -21.04 -4.35 7.10
N ALA A 46 -22.37 -4.18 7.12
CA ALA A 46 -23.12 -3.65 5.99
C ALA A 46 -22.72 -2.20 5.68
N ASP A 47 -22.68 -1.34 6.71
CA ASP A 47 -22.28 0.07 6.56
C ASP A 47 -20.83 0.19 6.06
N PHE A 48 -19.96 -0.70 6.55
CA PHE A 48 -18.59 -0.79 6.08
C PHE A 48 -18.50 -1.23 4.60
N THR A 49 -19.29 -2.22 4.17
CA THR A 49 -19.31 -2.64 2.76
C THR A 49 -19.89 -1.56 1.84
N ASP A 50 -20.86 -0.77 2.32
CA ASP A 50 -21.40 0.36 1.57
C ASP A 50 -20.33 1.45 1.41
N LEU A 51 -19.54 1.72 2.45
CA LEU A 51 -18.40 2.65 2.39
C LEU A 51 -17.33 2.16 1.41
N LEU A 52 -16.94 0.88 1.49
CA LEU A 52 -16.00 0.30 0.52
C LEU A 52 -16.53 0.33 -0.91
N SER A 53 -17.84 0.24 -1.11
CA SER A 53 -18.46 0.32 -2.44
C SER A 53 -18.43 1.74 -3.02
N PHE A 54 -18.25 2.76 -2.19
CA PHE A 54 -18.08 4.14 -2.65
C PHE A 54 -16.65 4.43 -3.10
N GLU A 55 -15.67 3.65 -2.64
CA GLU A 55 -14.28 3.86 -2.99
C GLU A 55 -13.99 3.40 -4.42
N SER A 56 -13.58 4.36 -5.25
CA SER A 56 -13.22 4.10 -6.65
C SER A 56 -11.86 3.40 -6.82
N TYR A 57 -11.02 3.45 -5.79
CA TYR A 57 -9.65 2.94 -5.83
C TYR A 57 -9.26 2.29 -4.50
N VAL A 58 -9.53 0.99 -4.37
CA VAL A 58 -9.05 0.19 -3.23
C VAL A 58 -7.68 -0.36 -3.57
N THR A 59 -6.65 0.10 -2.86
CA THR A 59 -5.28 -0.38 -3.04
C THR A 59 -5.04 -1.63 -2.20
N PHE A 60 -4.20 -2.55 -2.69
CA PHE A 60 -3.84 -3.75 -1.94
C PHE A 60 -3.25 -3.41 -0.55
N SER A 61 -2.56 -2.28 -0.44
CA SER A 61 -2.04 -1.72 0.81
C SER A 61 -3.09 -1.35 1.86
N SER A 62 -4.35 -1.14 1.48
CA SER A 62 -5.41 -0.79 2.44
C SER A 62 -6.05 -2.02 3.07
N VAL A 63 -5.78 -3.23 2.56
CA VAL A 63 -6.44 -4.46 3.02
C VAL A 63 -6.10 -4.79 4.48
N LYS A 64 -4.82 -4.67 4.87
CA LYS A 64 -4.40 -4.92 6.26
C LYS A 64 -5.00 -3.93 7.27
N PRO A 65 -4.89 -2.60 7.08
CA PRO A 65 -5.51 -1.65 8.02
C PRO A 65 -7.03 -1.79 8.05
N VAL A 66 -7.68 -2.12 6.91
CA VAL A 66 -9.11 -2.45 6.86
C VAL A 66 -9.44 -3.68 7.70
N LEU A 67 -8.64 -4.74 7.60
CA LEU A 67 -8.87 -5.95 8.39
C LEU A 67 -8.74 -5.67 9.89
N GLN A 68 -7.76 -4.86 10.30
CA GLN A 68 -7.58 -4.45 11.70
C GLN A 68 -8.73 -3.60 12.21
N LEU A 69 -9.18 -2.62 11.43
CA LEU A 69 -10.36 -1.81 11.75
C LEU A 69 -11.62 -2.69 11.89
N LEU A 70 -11.78 -3.65 10.98
CA LEU A 70 -12.96 -4.51 10.96
C LEU A 70 -12.99 -5.48 12.15
N THR A 71 -11.87 -6.14 12.48
CA THR A 71 -11.81 -7.12 13.59
C THR A 71 -11.66 -6.46 14.96
N GLY A 72 -10.93 -5.36 15.04
CA GLY A 72 -10.67 -4.62 16.28
C GLY A 72 -11.83 -3.74 16.71
N ASP A 73 -12.22 -2.80 15.85
CA ASP A 73 -13.13 -1.72 16.24
C ASP A 73 -14.60 -2.05 15.92
N LEU A 74 -14.88 -2.62 14.74
CA LEU A 74 -16.27 -2.86 14.30
C LEU A 74 -16.86 -4.18 14.84
N LEU A 75 -16.08 -5.27 14.77
CA LEU A 75 -16.46 -6.60 15.24
C LEU A 75 -15.89 -6.93 16.62
N GLY A 76 -15.24 -5.97 17.27
CA GLY A 76 -14.67 -6.11 18.60
C GLY A 76 -15.70 -6.50 19.67
N PRO A 77 -15.25 -7.10 20.78
CA PRO A 77 -16.11 -7.53 21.87
C PRO A 77 -16.69 -6.31 22.59
N ASN A 78 -17.99 -6.05 22.40
CA ASN A 78 -18.70 -5.02 23.14
C ASN A 78 -19.46 -5.64 24.32
N PRO A 79 -19.32 -5.10 25.54
CA PRO A 79 -20.00 -5.65 26.72
C PRO A 79 -21.53 -5.50 26.66
N SER A 80 -22.04 -4.64 25.77
CA SER A 80 -23.47 -4.44 25.53
C SER A 80 -24.08 -5.44 24.54
N ASP A 81 -23.26 -6.28 23.90
CA ASP A 81 -23.74 -7.24 22.91
C ASP A 81 -24.42 -8.45 23.55
N THR A 82 -25.50 -8.93 22.93
CA THR A 82 -26.11 -10.21 23.32
C THR A 82 -25.19 -11.39 22.99
N ASP A 83 -25.37 -12.54 23.66
CA ASP A 83 -24.57 -13.75 23.38
C ASP A 83 -24.65 -14.15 21.89
N LEU A 84 -25.81 -13.98 21.26
CA LEU A 84 -25.98 -14.22 19.83
C LEU A 84 -25.14 -13.24 18.99
N THR A 85 -25.18 -11.94 19.29
CA THR A 85 -24.38 -10.92 18.59
C THR A 85 -22.88 -11.22 18.71
N GLN A 86 -22.40 -11.56 19.91
CA GLN A 86 -20.99 -11.91 20.14
C GLN A 86 -20.58 -13.15 19.34
N ARG A 87 -21.42 -14.18 19.30
CA ARG A 87 -21.16 -15.40 18.51
C ARG A 87 -21.10 -15.12 17.02
N ILE A 88 -21.98 -14.25 16.51
CA ILE A 88 -21.97 -13.86 15.09
C ILE A 88 -20.68 -13.09 14.78
N LYS A 89 -20.34 -12.07 15.58
CA LYS A 89 -19.10 -11.29 15.41
C LYS A 89 -17.86 -12.19 15.40
N ARG A 90 -17.75 -13.08 16.39
CA ARG A 90 -16.64 -14.05 16.48
C ARG A 90 -16.55 -14.96 15.27
N LYS A 91 -17.69 -15.48 14.77
CA LYS A 91 -17.70 -16.29 13.55
C LYS A 91 -17.22 -15.50 12.32
N ILE A 92 -17.60 -14.23 12.21
CA ILE A 92 -17.15 -13.37 11.11
C ILE A 92 -15.63 -13.14 11.22
N CYS A 93 -15.12 -12.80 12.41
CA CYS A 93 -13.68 -12.63 12.64
C CYS A 93 -12.90 -13.90 12.28
N ASN A 94 -13.34 -15.07 12.75
CA ASN A 94 -12.67 -16.34 12.45
C ASN A 94 -12.62 -16.61 10.94
N VAL A 95 -13.72 -16.35 10.20
CA VAL A 95 -13.73 -16.54 8.74
C VAL A 95 -12.75 -15.59 8.04
N LEU A 96 -12.60 -14.36 8.54
CA LEU A 96 -11.63 -13.41 7.99
C LEU A 96 -10.20 -13.87 8.31
N GLU A 97 -9.92 -14.21 9.55
CA GLU A 97 -8.61 -14.70 9.99
C GLU A 97 -8.19 -15.96 9.21
N ASP A 98 -9.11 -16.90 9.00
CA ASP A 98 -8.87 -18.11 8.22
C ASP A 98 -8.53 -17.78 6.76
N LYS A 99 -9.26 -16.84 6.14
CA LYS A 99 -9.03 -16.42 4.74
C LYS A 99 -7.69 -15.72 4.55
N TYR A 100 -7.24 -14.94 5.53
CA TYR A 100 -5.97 -14.22 5.50
C TYR A 100 -4.88 -14.92 6.33
N SER A 101 -5.04 -16.22 6.62
CA SER A 101 -4.14 -16.98 7.49
C SER A 101 -2.79 -17.32 6.85
N ALA A 102 -2.74 -17.38 5.51
CA ALA A 102 -1.55 -17.73 4.76
C ALA A 102 -0.39 -16.76 5.05
N GLN A 103 0.74 -17.31 5.51
CA GLN A 103 1.91 -16.53 5.92
C GLN A 103 2.44 -15.62 4.80
N ALA A 104 2.57 -16.16 3.58
CA ALA A 104 3.01 -15.39 2.42
C ALA A 104 2.07 -14.20 2.09
N LEU A 105 0.77 -14.35 2.34
CA LEU A 105 -0.20 -13.27 2.15
C LEU A 105 -0.08 -12.20 3.23
N LYS A 106 0.16 -12.59 4.49
CA LYS A 106 0.39 -11.66 5.60
C LYS A 106 1.64 -10.82 5.40
N GLU A 107 2.74 -11.43 4.98
CA GLU A 107 3.99 -10.74 4.64
C GLU A 107 3.78 -9.76 3.50
N LEU A 108 3.10 -10.20 2.43
CA LEU A 108 2.78 -9.36 1.28
C LEU A 108 1.90 -8.16 1.67
N LEU A 109 0.87 -8.39 2.48
CA LEU A 109 -0.01 -7.35 3.02
C LEU A 109 0.75 -6.37 3.91
N ALA A 110 1.67 -6.86 4.75
CA ALA A 110 2.42 -6.01 5.65
C ALA A 110 3.45 -5.14 4.89
N LYS A 111 4.18 -5.72 3.92
CA LYS A 111 5.08 -4.98 3.03
C LYS A 111 4.34 -3.90 2.25
N SER A 112 3.25 -4.26 1.57
CA SER A 112 2.46 -3.30 0.79
C SER A 112 1.85 -2.19 1.63
N SER A 113 1.44 -2.47 2.87
CA SER A 113 0.90 -1.46 3.80
C SER A 113 1.97 -0.48 4.27
N ILE A 114 3.17 -0.96 4.61
CA ILE A 114 4.30 -0.10 5.03
C ILE A 114 4.77 0.77 3.87
N LEU A 115 4.77 0.23 2.65
CA LEU A 115 5.10 0.96 1.43
C LEU A 115 4.03 1.97 1.01
N ASP A 116 2.86 1.99 1.66
CA ASP A 116 1.86 3.02 1.47
C ASP A 116 2.10 4.18 2.45
N PRO A 117 2.35 5.40 1.94
CA PRO A 117 2.57 6.60 2.74
C PRO A 117 1.48 6.89 3.77
N ARG A 118 0.24 6.41 3.53
CA ARG A 118 -0.94 6.62 4.40
C ARG A 118 -0.94 5.71 5.62
N TYR A 119 -0.38 4.51 5.52
CA TYR A 119 -0.46 3.48 6.57
C TYR A 119 0.88 3.21 7.25
N ARG A 120 1.84 4.13 7.10
CA ARG A 120 3.22 4.03 7.63
C ARG A 120 3.23 3.68 9.13
N GLY A 121 3.38 2.38 9.41
CA GLY A 121 3.80 1.84 10.70
C GLY A 121 2.91 2.14 11.89
N ASN A 122 1.58 2.15 11.74
CA ASN A 122 0.68 2.26 12.89
C ASN A 122 0.73 0.98 13.75
N GLY A 123 1.70 0.92 14.67
CA GLY A 123 1.65 0.11 15.90
C GLY A 123 1.74 -1.40 15.74
N GLU A 124 2.77 -1.94 15.08
CA GLU A 124 2.98 -3.39 14.98
C GLU A 124 4.33 -3.88 15.50
N ASP A 125 4.31 -5.07 16.11
CA ASP A 125 5.48 -5.80 16.62
C ASP A 125 6.34 -6.41 15.48
N ASP A 126 5.74 -6.70 14.31
CA ASP A 126 6.43 -7.30 13.15
C ASP A 126 7.16 -6.25 12.27
N LEU A 127 7.08 -4.98 12.66
CA LEU A 127 7.58 -3.87 11.86
C LEU A 127 9.10 -3.97 11.62
N GLU A 128 9.86 -4.54 12.55
CA GLU A 128 11.31 -4.66 12.43
C GLU A 128 11.73 -5.76 11.45
N GLU A 129 11.06 -6.91 11.48
CA GLU A 129 11.31 -8.01 10.53
C GLU A 129 10.99 -7.57 9.10
N ILE A 130 9.86 -6.89 8.89
CA ILE A 130 9.46 -6.42 7.57
C ILE A 130 10.39 -5.33 7.05
N LYS A 131 10.91 -4.45 7.93
CA LYS A 131 11.93 -3.47 7.57
C LYS A 131 13.21 -4.14 7.09
N GLU A 132 13.68 -5.17 7.79
CA GLU A 132 14.88 -5.90 7.40
C GLU A 132 14.71 -6.56 6.02
N GLU A 133 13.55 -7.15 5.75
CA GLU A 133 13.27 -7.74 4.43
C GLU A 133 13.21 -6.68 3.31
N LEU A 134 12.49 -5.57 3.54
CA LEU A 134 12.45 -4.46 2.58
C LEU A 134 13.84 -3.88 2.33
N PHE A 135 14.67 -3.77 3.37
CA PHE A 135 16.05 -3.34 3.26
C PHE A 135 16.87 -4.28 2.37
N LEU A 136 16.76 -5.59 2.55
CA LEU A 136 17.45 -6.58 1.71
C LEU A 136 17.01 -6.48 0.25
N GLU A 137 15.71 -6.30 -0.03
CA GLU A 137 15.19 -6.11 -1.39
C GLU A 137 15.70 -4.80 -2.04
N MET A 138 15.78 -3.71 -1.28
CA MET A 138 16.35 -2.44 -1.74
C MET A 138 17.84 -2.56 -2.10
N VAL A 139 18.60 -3.38 -1.37
CA VAL A 139 20.01 -3.66 -1.64
C VAL A 139 20.16 -4.51 -2.91
N ALA A 140 19.39 -5.60 -3.03
CA ALA A 140 19.41 -6.48 -4.19
C ALA A 140 19.05 -5.75 -5.50
N THR A 141 18.03 -4.89 -5.47
CA THR A 141 17.63 -4.06 -6.62
C THR A 141 18.69 -3.01 -6.99
N GLY A 142 19.51 -2.61 -6.01
CA GLY A 142 20.63 -1.71 -6.19
C GLY A 142 21.84 -2.32 -6.91
N GLU A 143 22.10 -3.60 -6.66
CA GLU A 143 23.22 -4.35 -7.23
C GLU A 143 22.95 -4.77 -8.68
N SER A 144 21.71 -5.17 -8.98
CA SER A 144 21.28 -5.52 -10.34
C SER A 144 21.36 -4.32 -11.31
N GLY A 145 21.05 -3.10 -10.84
CA GLY A 145 21.22 -1.88 -11.63
C GLY A 145 22.67 -1.48 -11.91
N ALA A 146 23.63 -1.94 -11.11
CA ALA A 146 25.05 -1.67 -11.31
C ALA A 146 25.65 -2.54 -12.44
N GLN A 147 25.08 -3.71 -12.72
CA GLN A 147 25.53 -4.58 -13.83
C GLN A 147 25.03 -4.11 -15.21
N VAL A 148 23.84 -3.51 -15.30
CA VAL A 148 23.30 -3.05 -16.59
C VAL A 148 24.02 -1.78 -17.10
N SER A 149 24.56 -0.95 -16.20
CA SER A 149 25.32 0.25 -16.59
C SER A 149 26.77 -0.04 -17.00
N ALA A 150 27.29 -1.25 -16.74
CA ALA A 150 28.62 -1.68 -17.18
C ALA A 150 28.61 -2.40 -18.54
N ALA A 151 27.47 -2.95 -18.96
CA ALA A 151 27.37 -3.73 -20.19
C ALA A 151 27.07 -2.91 -21.47
N SER A 152 26.85 -1.58 -21.35
CA SER A 152 26.58 -0.69 -22.50
C SER A 152 27.78 0.20 -22.87
N ALA A 153 29.00 -0.21 -22.51
CA ALA A 153 30.24 0.49 -22.89
C ALA A 153 31.27 -0.41 -23.60
N THR A 154 30.91 -1.63 -24.00
CA THR A 154 31.80 -2.54 -24.73
C THR A 154 31.03 -3.36 -25.76
N ALA A 155 30.72 -2.74 -26.90
CA ALA A 155 30.53 -3.41 -28.19
C ALA A 155 31.12 -2.47 -29.27
N THR A 156 32.44 -2.48 -29.39
CA THR A 156 33.20 -3.16 -30.45
C THR A 156 33.03 -2.46 -31.80
N GLY A 157 34.09 -1.73 -32.19
CA GLY A 157 34.29 -1.32 -33.56
C GLY A 157 34.49 -2.53 -34.47
N ALA A 158 33.93 -2.43 -35.67
CA ALA A 158 34.31 -3.24 -36.81
C ALA A 158 34.62 -2.28 -37.96
N SER A 159 35.77 -2.55 -38.56
CA SER A 159 36.46 -1.83 -39.62
C SER A 159 35.66 -1.75 -40.91
N ASP A 160 35.81 -0.65 -41.64
CA ASP A 160 35.78 -0.63 -43.10
C ASP A 160 36.99 0.19 -43.57
N GLU A 161 37.86 -0.47 -44.33
CA GLU A 161 38.89 0.17 -45.17
C GLU A 161 38.21 0.59 -46.48
N ASP A 162 38.44 1.82 -46.97
CA ASP A 162 39.08 2.03 -48.28
C ASP A 162 39.46 3.52 -48.54
N GLU A 163 40.36 3.65 -49.49
CA GLU A 163 41.31 4.69 -49.91
C GLU A 163 40.90 6.16 -50.19
N SER A 164 41.93 7.01 -50.01
CA SER A 164 42.40 8.15 -50.84
C SER A 164 41.47 9.33 -51.17
N SER A 165 41.79 10.52 -50.62
CA SER A 165 42.61 11.55 -51.28
C SER A 165 42.46 12.97 -50.69
N ALA A 166 43.63 13.56 -50.40
CA ALA A 166 44.11 14.94 -50.53
C ALA A 166 43.25 16.20 -50.19
N THR A 167 43.96 17.16 -49.57
CA THR A 167 43.69 18.61 -49.37
C THR A 167 42.62 18.95 -48.31
N GLY A 168 42.82 19.77 -47.27
CA GLY A 168 43.75 20.86 -47.02
C GLY A 168 42.92 22.13 -46.78
N GLU A 169 42.68 22.51 -45.51
CA GLU A 169 42.60 23.92 -45.04
C GLU A 169 42.05 24.06 -43.59
N CYS A 170 42.65 25.02 -42.88
CA CYS A 170 42.44 25.41 -41.49
C CYS A 170 41.11 26.13 -41.23
N THR A 171 40.46 25.90 -40.07
CA THR A 171 39.70 26.93 -39.30
C THR A 171 39.58 26.55 -37.80
N PRO A 172 39.40 27.52 -36.87
CA PRO A 172 39.90 27.43 -35.48
C PRO A 172 38.87 26.92 -34.44
N PRO A 173 39.31 26.49 -33.24
CA PRO A 173 38.41 26.02 -32.19
C PRO A 173 37.73 27.20 -31.46
N SER A 174 36.39 27.17 -31.42
CA SER A 174 35.60 28.13 -30.64
C SER A 174 35.94 28.04 -29.14
N VAL A 175 36.40 29.16 -28.58
CA VAL A 175 36.75 29.27 -27.16
C VAL A 175 35.46 29.28 -26.35
N LYS A 176 35.13 28.15 -25.71
CA LYS A 176 34.02 28.07 -24.75
C LYS A 176 34.35 28.99 -23.57
N LYS A 177 33.57 30.07 -23.42
CA LYS A 177 33.64 31.00 -22.28
C LYS A 177 33.40 30.21 -21.00
N ARG A 178 34.43 30.06 -20.16
CA ARG A 178 34.32 29.44 -18.84
C ARG A 178 33.51 30.35 -17.93
N ASN A 179 32.42 29.83 -17.37
CA ASN A 179 31.57 30.53 -16.41
C ASN A 179 32.20 30.43 -15.00
N ILE A 180 31.94 31.40 -14.13
CA ILE A 180 32.20 31.32 -12.68
C ILE A 180 31.69 29.99 -12.09
N GLY A 181 30.58 29.46 -12.61
CA GLY A 181 30.06 28.13 -12.25
C GLY A 181 31.03 26.98 -12.54
N ASP A 182 31.86 27.06 -13.58
CA ASP A 182 32.89 26.05 -13.89
C ASP A 182 34.08 26.16 -12.95
N LEU A 183 34.38 27.39 -12.48
CA LEU A 183 35.44 27.69 -11.53
C LEU A 183 35.09 27.21 -10.10
N LEU A 184 33.83 27.32 -9.69
CA LEU A 184 33.35 26.73 -8.43
C LEU A 184 33.35 25.20 -8.49
N LYS A 185 32.99 24.59 -9.63
CA LYS A 185 33.05 23.14 -9.82
C LYS A 185 34.48 22.60 -9.73
N TRP A 186 35.46 23.30 -10.30
CA TRP A 186 36.87 22.93 -10.17
C TRP A 186 37.35 23.00 -8.71
N LYS A 187 36.99 24.05 -7.97
CA LYS A 187 37.34 24.15 -6.54
C LYS A 187 36.68 23.07 -5.68
N GLY A 188 35.45 22.66 -6.02
CA GLY A 188 34.73 21.57 -5.35
C GLY A 188 35.23 20.15 -5.68
N GLN A 189 35.89 19.97 -6.84
CA GLN A 189 36.50 18.68 -7.23
C GLN A 189 37.86 18.42 -6.57
N GLN A 190 38.49 19.46 -6.00
CA GLN A 190 39.80 19.33 -5.33
C GLN A 190 39.69 18.86 -3.88
N THR A 191 38.48 18.90 -3.30
CA THR A 191 38.13 18.08 -2.14
C THR A 191 37.78 16.70 -2.67
N GLN A 192 38.56 15.69 -2.29
CA GLN A 192 38.21 14.29 -2.49
C GLN A 192 36.74 14.11 -2.11
N GLY A 193 35.90 13.79 -3.09
CA GLY A 193 34.49 13.50 -2.83
C GLY A 193 34.42 12.39 -1.76
N PRO A 194 33.45 12.44 -0.83
CA PRO A 194 33.31 11.39 0.15
C PRO A 194 33.29 10.04 -0.56
N ALA A 195 34.01 9.05 -0.01
CA ALA A 195 34.09 7.70 -0.55
C ALA A 195 32.68 7.22 -0.95
N PRO A 196 32.51 6.45 -2.04
CA PRO A 196 31.20 6.01 -2.48
C PRO A 196 30.48 5.32 -1.31
N ILE A 197 29.51 6.02 -0.73
CA ILE A 197 28.75 5.49 0.41
C ILE A 197 28.20 4.12 -0.01
N PRO A 198 28.46 3.03 0.75
CA PRO A 198 28.03 1.70 0.39
C PRO A 198 26.53 1.64 0.09
N ILE A 199 26.14 0.80 -0.87
CA ILE A 199 24.74 0.63 -1.28
C ILE A 199 23.83 0.35 -0.08
N ARG A 200 24.29 -0.49 0.85
CA ARG A 200 23.61 -0.77 2.13
C ARG A 200 23.35 0.49 2.94
N VAL A 201 24.37 1.32 3.18
CA VAL A 201 24.22 2.55 3.98
C VAL A 201 23.25 3.52 3.31
N ARG A 202 23.24 3.59 1.98
CA ARG A 202 22.26 4.42 1.23
C ARG A 202 20.83 3.90 1.36
N ALA A 203 20.62 2.59 1.24
CA ALA A 203 19.31 1.97 1.39
C ALA A 203 18.74 2.15 2.80
N ASP A 204 19.59 1.97 3.83
CA ASP A 204 19.22 2.15 5.23
C ASP A 204 18.82 3.60 5.54
N THR A 205 19.62 4.56 5.06
CA THR A 205 19.31 6.00 5.22
C THR A 205 18.01 6.39 4.52
N GLU A 206 17.76 5.80 3.35
CA GLU A 206 16.56 6.06 2.55
C GLU A 206 15.29 5.50 3.22
N LEU A 207 15.36 4.27 3.71
CA LEU A 207 14.27 3.61 4.45
C LEU A 207 13.98 4.35 5.77
N THR A 208 15.02 4.69 6.53
CA THR A 208 14.87 5.45 7.79
C THR A 208 14.22 6.80 7.55
N ARG A 209 14.64 7.52 6.51
CA ARG A 209 14.04 8.81 6.15
C ARG A 209 12.56 8.67 5.79
N TYR A 210 12.20 7.61 5.06
CA TYR A 210 10.80 7.37 4.69
C TYR A 210 9.91 7.07 5.88
N LEU A 211 10.40 6.28 6.84
CA LEU A 211 9.67 5.93 8.05
C LEU A 211 9.50 7.12 9.00
N GLN A 212 10.36 8.14 8.88
CA GLN A 212 10.30 9.39 9.66
C GLN A 212 9.47 10.50 9.00
N GLU A 213 9.02 10.30 7.75
CA GLU A 213 8.19 11.28 7.05
C GLU A 213 6.76 11.34 7.60
N GLU A 214 6.12 12.49 7.40
CA GLU A 214 4.74 12.70 7.83
C GLU A 214 3.79 11.74 7.11
N GLN A 215 2.84 11.15 7.86
CA GLN A 215 1.81 10.29 7.27
C GLN A 215 0.99 11.11 6.26
N LEU A 216 0.77 10.51 5.09
CA LEU A 216 -0.05 11.14 4.06
C LEU A 216 -1.51 11.12 4.50
N ASP A 217 -2.28 12.15 4.15
CA ASP A 217 -3.71 12.17 4.46
C ASP A 217 -4.43 10.98 3.82
N SER A 218 -5.49 10.49 4.46
CA SER A 218 -6.23 9.33 3.98
C SER A 218 -6.88 9.56 2.61
N SER A 219 -7.13 10.82 2.22
CA SER A 219 -7.76 11.19 0.95
C SER A 219 -6.78 11.40 -0.22
N ASP A 220 -5.47 11.46 0.03
CA ASP A 220 -4.47 11.70 -1.00
C ASP A 220 -4.07 10.41 -1.74
N ASP A 221 -3.67 10.55 -3.01
CA ASP A 221 -3.23 9.43 -3.84
C ASP A 221 -1.78 9.01 -3.50
N PRO A 222 -1.55 7.79 -2.98
CA PRO A 222 -0.20 7.30 -2.67
C PRO A 222 0.68 7.18 -3.92
N LEU A 223 0.11 6.92 -5.09
CA LEU A 223 0.88 6.80 -6.34
C LEU A 223 1.39 8.16 -6.83
N ALA A 224 0.58 9.21 -6.66
CA ALA A 224 1.01 10.58 -6.90
C ALA A 224 2.15 10.96 -5.95
N TRP A 225 2.04 10.61 -4.66
CA TRP A 225 3.11 10.86 -3.68
C TRP A 225 4.43 10.19 -4.08
N TRP A 226 4.39 8.93 -4.49
CA TRP A 226 5.59 8.21 -4.95
C TRP A 226 6.21 8.81 -6.20
N ARG A 227 5.38 9.34 -7.11
CA ARG A 227 5.85 10.03 -8.32
C ARG A 227 6.60 11.31 -7.98
N ASP A 228 6.09 12.09 -7.04
CA ASP A 228 6.71 13.35 -6.65
C ASP A 228 7.97 13.13 -5.81
N ASN A 229 8.01 12.04 -5.04
CA ASN A 229 9.11 11.69 -4.16
C ASN A 229 10.12 10.70 -4.76
N CYS A 230 9.97 10.32 -6.04
CA CYS A 230 10.86 9.34 -6.70
C CYS A 230 12.34 9.77 -6.69
N GLY A 231 12.62 11.08 -6.77
CA GLY A 231 13.98 11.62 -6.68
C GLY A 231 14.58 11.56 -5.26
N ARG A 232 13.73 11.52 -4.23
CA ARG A 232 14.13 11.45 -2.82
C ARG A 232 14.33 10.01 -2.36
N PHE A 233 13.57 9.08 -2.94
CA PHE A 233 13.58 7.66 -2.61
C PHE A 233 13.71 6.76 -3.86
N PRO A 234 14.83 6.83 -4.58
CA PRO A 234 15.00 6.15 -5.87
C PRO A 234 15.11 4.61 -5.78
N ARG A 235 15.42 4.03 -4.62
CA ARG A 235 15.49 2.57 -4.43
C ARG A 235 14.17 2.02 -3.98
N MET A 236 13.55 2.71 -3.03
CA MET A 236 12.27 2.30 -2.50
C MET A 236 11.17 2.42 -3.55
N GLU A 237 11.23 3.41 -4.44
CA GLU A 237 10.30 3.51 -5.57
C GLU A 237 10.28 2.26 -6.45
N LYS A 238 11.44 1.62 -6.67
CA LYS A 238 11.52 0.37 -7.44
C LYS A 238 10.81 -0.79 -6.73
N VAL A 239 10.96 -0.85 -5.41
CA VAL A 239 10.29 -1.86 -4.57
C VAL A 239 8.78 -1.59 -4.56
N VAL A 240 8.38 -0.33 -4.35
CA VAL A 240 6.97 0.11 -4.37
C VAL A 240 6.29 -0.25 -5.69
N ARG A 241 6.95 -0.04 -6.83
CA ARG A 241 6.41 -0.43 -8.13
C ARG A 241 6.09 -1.92 -8.21
N HIS A 242 6.87 -2.78 -7.55
CA HIS A 242 6.59 -4.21 -7.52
C HIS A 242 5.32 -4.54 -6.72
N TYR A 243 5.12 -3.88 -5.57
CA TYR A 243 4.02 -4.17 -4.65
C TYR A 243 2.72 -3.42 -4.96
N MET A 244 2.79 -2.20 -5.51
CA MET A 244 1.63 -1.37 -5.82
C MET A 244 1.04 -1.61 -7.22
N CYS A 245 1.63 -2.51 -8.00
CA CYS A 245 1.03 -3.00 -9.26
C CYS A 245 0.20 -4.28 -9.06
N ILE A 246 0.10 -4.78 -7.83
CA ILE A 246 -0.72 -5.93 -7.42
C ILE A 246 -2.13 -5.44 -7.13
#